data_AF-A0AAV4U7A9-F1
#
_entry.id   AF-A0AAV4U7A9-F1
#
_cell.length_a   1.000
_cell.length_b   1.000
_cell.length_c   1.000
_cell.angle_alpha   90.00
_cell.angle_beta   90.00
_cell.angle_gamma   90.00
#
_symmetry.space_group_name_H-M   'P 1'
#
loop_
_entity.id
_entity.type
_entity.pdbx_description
1 polymer ?
#
loop_
_entity_poly.entity_id
_entity_poly.type
_entity_poly.pdbx_seq_one_letter_code
_entity_poly.pdbx_strand_id
1 'polypeptide(L)'
;MIKLLTQEVTQCPVKEFVVSKRIEFMKRKSRIDDLLDRIQDIFSFSSFTIVVANLLSLFCVLNAYLDKNMWKYGGICVLIECTLYTINSLGCLVVILWIAGDIPVEECKFKKVFQRKINLRLLVTENSEKFKSEKLLLHKQDFVFTGWDILSYRRSSIFALFGALMTYSVLISKE
;
A
#
# COMPACT_ATOMS: atom_id res chain seq x y z
N MET A 1 3.54 -11.58 7.24
CA MET A 1 4.32 -12.71 6.69
C MET A 1 5.73 -12.28 6.27
N ILE A 2 5.84 -11.17 5.51
CA ILE A 2 7.13 -10.59 5.09
C ILE A 2 7.98 -10.10 6.28
N LYS A 3 7.38 -9.50 7.32
CA LYS A 3 8.07 -9.16 8.59
C LYS A 3 8.81 -10.34 9.23
N LEU A 4 8.19 -11.52 9.33
CA LEU A 4 8.81 -12.71 9.92
C LEU A 4 10.00 -13.19 9.08
N LEU A 5 9.83 -13.25 7.76
CA LEU A 5 10.92 -13.60 6.85
C LEU A 5 12.08 -12.59 6.93
N THR A 6 11.78 -11.30 7.09
CA THR A 6 12.78 -10.25 7.31
C THR A 6 13.54 -10.46 8.61
N GLN A 7 12.85 -10.87 9.68
CA GLN A 7 13.45 -11.14 10.98
C GLN A 7 14.35 -12.38 10.95
N GLU A 8 13.89 -13.48 10.32
CA GLU A 8 14.70 -14.69 10.11
C GLU A 8 15.97 -14.36 9.31
N VAL A 9 15.83 -13.59 8.23
CA VAL A 9 16.97 -13.10 7.45
C VAL A 9 17.89 -12.24 8.30
N THR A 10 17.37 -11.42 9.23
CA THR A 10 18.19 -10.56 10.11
C THR A 10 18.96 -11.36 11.15
N GLN A 11 18.34 -12.39 11.73
CA GLN A 11 18.93 -13.22 12.79
C GLN A 11 19.93 -14.27 12.25
N CYS A 12 19.85 -14.65 10.97
CA CYS A 12 20.74 -15.66 10.40
C CYS A 12 22.23 -15.19 10.33
N PRO A 13 23.21 -15.91 10.89
CA PRO A 13 24.62 -15.48 10.85
C PRO A 13 25.16 -15.36 9.42
N VAL A 14 26.07 -14.40 9.17
CA VAL A 14 26.67 -14.18 7.83
C VAL A 14 27.41 -15.42 7.30
N LYS A 15 27.99 -16.22 8.20
CA LYS A 15 28.70 -17.48 7.90
C LYS A 15 27.77 -18.58 7.39
N GLU A 16 26.56 -18.68 7.96
CA GLU A 16 25.50 -19.58 7.51
C GLU A 16 24.74 -19.04 6.28
N PHE A 17 25.13 -17.85 5.82
CA PHE A 17 24.62 -17.05 4.70
C PHE A 17 24.61 -17.73 3.31
N VAL A 18 24.76 -19.06 3.24
CA VAL A 18 25.21 -19.86 2.08
C VAL A 18 24.17 -19.87 0.96
N VAL A 19 24.61 -20.12 -0.29
CA VAL A 19 23.77 -20.11 -1.50
C VAL A 19 22.50 -20.96 -1.33
N SER A 20 22.60 -22.13 -0.71
CA SER A 20 21.44 -22.99 -0.41
C SER A 20 20.39 -22.29 0.46
N LYS A 21 20.83 -21.65 1.55
CA LYS A 21 19.96 -20.92 2.49
C LYS A 21 19.37 -19.66 1.85
N ARG A 22 20.10 -19.00 0.95
CA ARG A 22 19.58 -17.86 0.15
C ARG A 22 18.49 -18.28 -0.83
N ILE A 23 18.69 -19.38 -1.56
CA ILE A 23 17.69 -19.95 -2.47
C ILE A 23 16.43 -20.34 -1.70
N GLU A 24 16.59 -20.89 -0.50
CA GLU A 24 15.46 -21.21 0.38
C GLU A 24 14.66 -19.95 0.78
N PHE A 25 15.33 -18.90 1.25
CA PHE A 25 14.67 -17.63 1.57
C PHE A 25 13.99 -17.02 0.35
N MET A 26 14.62 -17.04 -0.83
CA MET A 26 14.01 -16.52 -2.06
C MET A 26 12.81 -17.36 -2.50
N LYS A 27 12.87 -18.69 -2.41
CA LYS A 27 11.76 -19.58 -2.74
C LYS A 27 10.57 -19.35 -1.81
N ARG A 28 10.84 -19.11 -0.52
CA ARG A 28 9.80 -18.77 0.45
C ARG A 28 9.21 -17.38 0.17
N LYS A 29 10.03 -16.40 -0.19
CA LYS A 29 9.58 -15.06 -0.61
C LYS A 29 8.70 -15.13 -1.86
N SER A 30 9.14 -15.81 -2.91
CA SER A 30 8.37 -16.00 -4.15
C SER A 30 7.00 -16.64 -3.90
N ARG A 31 6.89 -17.62 -2.99
CA ARG A 31 5.58 -18.17 -2.62
C ARG A 31 4.66 -17.16 -1.94
N ILE A 32 5.22 -16.26 -1.12
CA ILE A 32 4.47 -15.19 -0.48
C ILE A 32 4.00 -14.19 -1.55
N ASP A 33 4.85 -13.89 -2.52
CA ASP A 33 4.56 -12.98 -3.63
C ASP A 33 3.46 -13.56 -4.52
N ASP A 34 3.55 -14.84 -4.90
CA ASP A 34 2.50 -15.54 -5.66
C ASP A 34 1.14 -15.54 -4.93
N LEU A 35 1.14 -15.62 -3.59
CA LEU A 35 -0.08 -15.54 -2.78
C LEU A 35 -0.63 -14.12 -2.75
N LEU A 36 0.24 -13.11 -2.64
CA LEU A 36 -0.15 -11.71 -2.68
C LEU A 36 -0.71 -11.32 -4.05
N ASP A 37 -0.09 -11.78 -5.14
CA ASP A 37 -0.57 -11.62 -6.51
C ASP A 37 -2.00 -12.18 -6.65
N ARG A 38 -2.23 -13.41 -6.18
CA ARG A 38 -3.58 -14.02 -6.21
C ARG A 38 -4.61 -13.25 -5.40
N ILE A 39 -4.23 -12.76 -4.22
CA ILE A 39 -5.11 -11.93 -3.39
C ILE A 39 -5.42 -10.62 -4.12
N GLN A 40 -4.42 -10.00 -4.74
CA GLN A 40 -4.61 -8.79 -5.54
C GLN A 40 -5.53 -9.03 -6.73
N ASP A 41 -5.33 -10.09 -7.51
CA ASP A 41 -6.20 -10.40 -8.65
C ASP A 41 -7.66 -10.56 -8.24
N ILE A 42 -7.93 -11.24 -7.13
CA ILE A 42 -9.30 -11.48 -6.65
C ILE A 42 -9.93 -10.20 -6.09
N PHE A 43 -9.17 -9.39 -5.34
CA PHE A 43 -9.71 -8.27 -4.59
C PHE A 43 -9.47 -6.90 -5.24
N SER A 44 -8.69 -6.81 -6.32
CA SER A 44 -8.32 -5.54 -6.98
C SER A 44 -9.55 -4.76 -7.44
N PHE A 45 -10.47 -5.41 -8.15
CA PHE A 45 -11.70 -4.80 -8.63
C PHE A 45 -12.64 -4.38 -7.49
N SER A 46 -12.85 -5.28 -6.52
CA SER A 46 -13.72 -5.02 -5.36
C SER A 46 -13.19 -3.88 -4.49
N SER A 47 -11.89 -3.88 -4.19
CA SER A 47 -11.25 -2.82 -3.41
C SER A 47 -11.24 -1.48 -4.15
N PHE A 48 -11.03 -1.47 -5.47
CA PHE A 48 -11.16 -0.28 -6.29
C PHE A 48 -12.58 0.29 -6.23
N THR A 49 -13.59 -0.56 -6.42
CA THR A 49 -15.00 -0.15 -6.39
C THR A 49 -15.39 0.44 -5.04
N ILE A 50 -14.95 -0.17 -3.93
CA ILE A 50 -15.18 0.34 -2.58
C ILE A 50 -14.52 1.71 -2.38
N VAL A 51 -13.29 1.90 -2.85
CA VAL A 51 -12.58 3.19 -2.75
C VAL A 51 -13.30 4.27 -3.55
N VAL A 52 -13.67 3.98 -4.80
CA VAL A 52 -14.41 4.92 -5.66
C VAL A 52 -15.76 5.28 -5.04
N ALA A 53 -16.50 4.30 -4.53
CA ALA A 53 -17.79 4.54 -3.87
C ALA A 53 -17.65 5.45 -2.63
N ASN A 54 -16.64 5.21 -1.79
CA ASN A 54 -16.37 6.05 -0.62
C ASN A 54 -15.92 7.47 -1.01
N LEU A 55 -15.09 7.62 -2.05
CA LEU A 55 -14.68 8.93 -2.56
C LEU A 55 -15.87 9.72 -3.13
N LEU A 56 -16.73 9.06 -3.91
CA LEU A 56 -17.97 9.67 -4.42
C LEU A 56 -18.91 10.07 -3.28
N SER A 57 -19.05 9.23 -2.25
CA SER A 57 -19.84 9.55 -1.07
C SER A 57 -19.28 10.78 -0.33
N LEU A 58 -17.97 10.89 -0.17
CA LEU A 58 -17.34 12.06 0.44
C LEU A 58 -17.57 13.32 -0.39
N PHE A 59 -17.44 13.21 -1.71
CA PHE A 59 -17.70 14.33 -2.62
C PHE A 59 -19.15 14.81 -2.54
N CYS A 60 -20.13 13.89 -2.53
CA CYS A 60 -21.55 14.24 -2.36
C CYS A 60 -21.81 14.95 -1.03
N VAL A 61 -21.25 14.45 0.08
CA VAL A 61 -21.42 15.07 1.40
C VAL A 61 -20.75 16.44 1.46
N LEU A 62 -19.58 16.61 0.85
CA LEU A 62 -18.87 17.90 0.84
C LEU A 62 -19.61 18.95 0.03
N ASN A 63 -20.20 18.57 -1.12
CA ASN A 63 -21.07 19.46 -1.88
C ASN A 63 -22.35 19.80 -1.11
N ALA A 64 -22.97 18.84 -0.41
CA ALA A 64 -24.10 19.12 0.46
C ALA A 64 -23.73 20.08 1.62
N TYR A 65 -22.50 20.01 2.11
CA TYR A 65 -21.97 20.94 3.12
C TYR A 65 -21.73 22.35 2.55
N LEU A 66 -21.39 22.46 1.28
CA LEU A 66 -21.15 23.74 0.60
C LEU A 66 -22.43 24.40 0.07
N ASP A 67 -23.48 23.62 -0.19
CA ASP A 67 -24.79 24.14 -0.60
C ASP A 67 -25.49 24.87 0.54
N LYS A 68 -25.56 26.20 0.42
CA LYS A 68 -26.20 27.09 1.40
C LYS A 68 -27.68 26.77 1.63
N ASN A 69 -28.35 26.15 0.67
CA ASN A 69 -29.75 25.76 0.82
C ASN A 69 -29.92 24.61 1.81
N MET A 70 -28.97 23.66 1.85
CA MET A 70 -29.00 22.54 2.79
C MET A 70 -28.94 23.00 4.24
N TRP A 71 -28.15 24.03 4.54
CA TRP A 71 -28.09 24.65 5.88
C TRP A 71 -29.38 25.34 6.28
N LYS A 72 -30.11 25.88 5.31
CA LYS A 72 -31.35 26.63 5.55
C LYS A 72 -32.53 25.71 5.90
N TYR A 73 -32.57 24.49 5.36
CA TYR A 73 -33.70 23.58 5.52
C TYR A 73 -33.40 22.32 6.37
N GLY A 74 -32.14 21.88 6.45
CA GLY A 74 -31.77 20.57 7.02
C GLY A 74 -31.63 20.51 8.54
N GLY A 75 -31.40 21.65 9.21
CA GLY A 75 -31.23 21.70 10.66
C GLY A 75 -30.10 20.80 11.19
N ILE A 76 -30.16 20.46 12.48
CA ILE A 76 -29.11 19.71 13.19
C ILE A 76 -29.05 18.24 12.75
N CYS A 77 -30.19 17.62 12.41
CA CYS A 77 -30.24 16.20 12.02
C CYS A 77 -29.44 15.93 10.73
N VAL A 78 -29.58 16.78 9.71
CA VAL A 78 -28.80 16.64 8.46
C VAL A 78 -27.31 16.81 8.72
N LEU A 79 -26.92 17.70 9.65
CA LEU A 79 -25.53 17.89 10.03
C LEU A 79 -24.94 16.66 10.73
N ILE A 80 -25.71 16.01 11.61
CA ILE A 80 -25.31 14.76 12.27
C ILE A 80 -25.16 13.63 11.23
N GLU A 81 -26.10 13.48 10.29
CA GLU A 81 -25.98 12.47 9.24
C GLU A 81 -24.75 12.70 8.35
N CYS A 82 -24.55 13.92 7.86
CA CYS A 82 -23.39 14.26 7.03
C CYS A 82 -22.07 13.99 7.76
N THR A 83 -21.97 14.33 9.04
CA THR A 83 -20.74 14.08 9.83
C THR A 83 -20.48 12.60 10.04
N LEU A 84 -21.51 11.80 10.35
CA LEU A 84 -21.38 10.35 10.49
C LEU A 84 -20.96 9.68 9.16
N TYR A 85 -21.58 10.06 8.04
CA TYR A 85 -21.19 9.55 6.72
C TYR A 85 -19.75 9.91 6.35
N THR A 86 -19.34 11.15 6.66
CA THR A 86 -17.97 11.61 6.42
C THR A 86 -16.97 10.80 7.23
N ILE A 87 -17.22 10.63 8.53
CA ILE A 87 -16.33 9.86 9.41
C ILE A 87 -16.24 8.40 8.96
N ASN A 88 -17.37 7.79 8.61
CA ASN A 88 -17.40 6.39 8.15
C ASN A 88 -16.61 6.20 6.85
N SER A 89 -16.91 7.01 5.82
CA SER A 89 -16.27 6.88 4.51
C SER A 89 -14.77 7.18 4.58
N LEU A 90 -14.38 8.23 5.31
CA LEU A 90 -12.99 8.61 5.49
C LEU A 90 -12.24 7.57 6.33
N GLY A 91 -12.88 7.02 7.36
CA GLY A 91 -12.36 5.89 8.14
C GLY A 91 -12.11 4.65 7.27
N CYS A 92 -13.07 4.25 6.45
CA CYS A 92 -12.93 3.13 5.52
C CYS A 92 -11.76 3.35 4.55
N LEU A 93 -11.65 4.54 3.94
CA LEU A 93 -10.55 4.86 3.03
C LEU A 93 -9.19 4.82 3.73
N VAL A 94 -9.08 5.38 4.93
CA VAL A 94 -7.85 5.36 5.71
C VAL A 94 -7.44 3.93 6.04
N VAL A 95 -8.37 3.09 6.51
CA VAL A 95 -8.07 1.69 6.84
C VAL A 95 -7.59 0.92 5.60
N ILE A 96 -8.30 1.05 4.47
CA ILE A 96 -7.93 0.38 3.21
C ILE A 96 -6.55 0.83 2.74
N LEU A 97 -6.31 2.14 2.67
CA LEU A 97 -5.03 2.70 2.21
C LEU A 97 -3.89 2.41 3.19
N TRP A 98 -4.16 2.31 4.48
CA TRP A 98 -3.16 2.00 5.49
C TRP A 98 -2.73 0.53 5.44
N ILE A 99 -3.69 -0.40 5.38
CA ILE A 99 -3.42 -1.84 5.30
C ILE A 99 -2.76 -2.17 3.96
N ALA A 100 -3.35 -1.74 2.84
CA ALA A 100 -2.78 -1.98 1.52
C ALA A 100 -1.44 -1.26 1.34
N GLY A 101 -1.25 -0.09 1.96
CA GLY A 101 -0.01 0.66 1.95
C GLY A 101 1.08 0.13 2.90
N ASP A 102 0.79 -0.79 3.83
CA ASP A 102 1.81 -1.41 4.70
C ASP A 102 2.59 -2.52 3.96
N ILE A 103 1.94 -3.21 3.03
CA ILE A 103 2.52 -4.29 2.21
C ILE A 103 3.76 -3.83 1.42
N PRO A 104 3.70 -2.76 0.58
CA PRO A 104 4.87 -2.30 -0.18
C PRO A 104 5.98 -1.73 0.72
N VAL A 105 5.64 -1.25 1.93
CA VAL A 105 6.63 -0.76 2.90
C VAL A 105 7.40 -1.93 3.53
N GLU A 106 6.70 -3.01 3.89
CA GLU A 106 7.34 -4.24 4.40
C GLU A 106 8.24 -4.90 3.35
N GLU A 107 7.83 -4.92 2.09
CA GLU A 107 8.66 -5.43 1.00
C GLU A 107 9.94 -4.64 0.79
N CYS A 108 9.83 -3.31 0.75
CA CYS A 108 10.99 -2.44 0.61
C CYS A 108 11.99 -2.65 1.77
N LYS A 109 11.48 -2.89 2.99
CA LYS A 109 12.29 -3.20 4.16
C LYS A 109 12.99 -4.55 4.04
N PHE A 110 12.28 -5.59 3.60
CA PHE A 110 12.87 -6.92 3.35
C PHE A 110 14.01 -6.82 2.32
N LYS A 111 13.78 -6.16 1.19
CA LYS A 111 14.76 -5.97 0.11
C LYS A 111 16.02 -5.27 0.61
N LYS A 112 15.87 -4.18 1.38
CA LYS A 112 17.00 -3.46 1.98
C LYS A 112 17.82 -4.33 2.95
N VAL A 113 17.14 -5.08 3.82
CA VAL A 113 17.81 -5.97 4.80
C VAL A 113 18.54 -7.11 4.09
N PHE A 114 17.90 -7.74 3.11
CA PHE A 114 18.48 -8.83 2.34
C PHE A 114 19.69 -8.36 1.50
N GLN A 115 19.58 -7.23 0.81
CA GLN A 115 20.68 -6.62 0.07
C GLN A 115 21.85 -6.23 0.97
N ARG A 116 21.58 -5.61 2.13
CA ARG A 116 22.62 -5.25 3.09
C ARG A 116 23.38 -6.50 3.56
N LYS A 117 22.67 -7.59 3.82
CA LYS A 117 23.29 -8.84 4.28
C LYS A 117 24.09 -9.55 3.18
N ILE A 118 23.61 -9.49 1.94
CA ILE A 118 24.38 -9.92 0.77
C ILE A 118 25.68 -9.13 0.63
N ASN A 119 25.61 -7.79 0.71
CA ASN A 119 26.78 -6.94 0.58
C ASN A 119 27.80 -7.21 1.69
N LEU A 120 27.34 -7.40 2.93
CA LEU A 120 28.21 -7.79 4.06
C LEU A 120 28.89 -9.14 3.83
N ARG A 121 28.18 -10.12 3.26
CA ARG A 121 28.79 -11.41 2.91
C ARG A 121 29.78 -11.30 1.75
N LEU A 122 29.52 -10.41 0.79
CA LEU A 122 30.41 -10.16 -0.35
C LEU A 122 31.73 -9.53 0.10
N LEU A 123 31.69 -8.62 1.07
CA LEU A 123 32.89 -8.08 1.74
C LEU A 123 33.71 -9.16 2.47
N VAL A 124 33.08 -10.27 2.86
CA VAL A 124 33.71 -11.40 3.57
C VAL A 124 34.09 -12.55 2.63
N THR A 125 33.52 -12.61 1.43
CA THR A 125 33.67 -13.74 0.49
C THR A 125 33.90 -13.19 -0.91
N GLU A 126 35.15 -13.24 -1.36
CA GLU A 126 35.69 -12.72 -2.62
C GLU A 126 35.26 -13.56 -3.84
N ASN A 127 33.96 -13.82 -4.01
CA ASN A 127 33.45 -14.67 -5.08
C ASN A 127 32.33 -13.96 -5.88
N SER A 128 32.74 -13.34 -6.98
CA SER A 128 32.01 -12.31 -7.74
C SER A 128 30.95 -12.86 -8.72
N GLU A 129 31.17 -14.05 -9.30
CA GLU A 129 30.45 -14.43 -10.53
C GLU A 129 29.04 -14.98 -10.32
N LYS A 130 28.80 -15.78 -9.27
CA LYS A 130 27.45 -16.33 -8.97
C LYS A 130 26.46 -15.28 -8.42
N PHE A 131 26.95 -14.11 -8.00
CA PHE A 131 26.16 -13.07 -7.34
C PHE A 131 25.40 -12.14 -8.30
N LYS A 132 25.84 -12.03 -9.56
CA LYS A 132 25.18 -11.17 -10.56
C LYS A 132 23.74 -11.63 -10.85
N SER A 133 23.50 -12.94 -10.86
CA SER A 133 22.18 -13.53 -11.11
C SER A 133 21.21 -13.33 -9.92
N GLU A 134 21.70 -13.41 -8.68
CA GLU A 134 20.89 -13.12 -7.48
C GLU A 134 20.58 -11.63 -7.35
N LYS A 135 21.52 -10.74 -7.72
CA LYS A 135 21.27 -9.28 -7.79
C LYS A 135 20.16 -8.95 -8.78
N LEU A 136 20.09 -9.67 -9.90
CA LEU A 136 19.06 -9.49 -10.93
C LEU A 136 17.67 -9.94 -10.44
N LEU A 137 17.60 -11.06 -9.71
CA LEU A 137 16.34 -11.55 -9.11
C LEU A 137 15.82 -10.66 -7.97
N LEU A 138 16.72 -10.09 -7.16
CA LEU A 138 16.37 -9.06 -6.16
C LEU A 138 15.98 -7.72 -6.76
N HIS A 139 16.34 -7.48 -8.02
CA HIS A 139 15.96 -6.27 -8.74
C HIS A 139 14.57 -6.40 -9.37
N LYS A 140 13.95 -7.59 -9.34
CA LYS A 140 12.56 -7.76 -9.78
C LYS A 140 11.65 -6.85 -8.93
N GLN A 141 10.72 -6.27 -9.65
CA GLN A 141 9.91 -5.08 -9.38
C GLN A 141 9.32 -5.08 -7.97
N ASP A 142 9.40 -3.94 -7.28
CA ASP A 142 8.75 -3.76 -5.99
C ASP A 142 7.25 -4.08 -6.17
N PHE A 143 6.72 -5.03 -5.40
CA PHE A 143 5.30 -5.35 -5.48
C PHE A 143 4.53 -4.19 -4.87
N VAL A 144 3.72 -3.54 -5.71
CA VAL A 144 2.85 -2.45 -5.30
C VAL A 144 1.44 -2.96 -5.46
N PHE A 145 0.70 -3.01 -4.35
CA PHE A 145 -0.71 -3.36 -4.41
C PHE A 145 -1.46 -2.29 -5.21
N THR A 146 -2.09 -2.69 -6.32
CA THR A 146 -2.86 -1.79 -7.19
C THR A 146 -4.34 -2.16 -7.15
N GLY A 147 -5.19 -1.14 -7.01
CA GLY A 147 -6.63 -1.25 -7.22
C GLY A 147 -6.90 -1.17 -8.71
N TRP A 148 -7.14 -2.34 -9.32
CA TRP A 148 -7.39 -2.50 -10.75
C TRP A 148 -6.32 -1.83 -11.63
N ASP A 149 -5.05 -1.88 -11.22
CA ASP A 149 -3.90 -1.29 -11.92
C ASP A 149 -3.93 0.24 -12.17
N ILE A 150 -5.00 0.92 -11.75
CA ILE A 150 -5.21 2.36 -11.91
C ILE A 150 -4.79 3.10 -10.63
N LEU A 151 -4.97 2.47 -9.47
CA LEU A 151 -4.80 3.13 -8.16
C LEU A 151 -3.74 2.41 -7.32
N SER A 152 -2.52 2.95 -7.29
CA SER A 152 -1.48 2.45 -6.39
C SER A 152 -1.85 2.76 -4.94
N TYR A 153 -2.04 1.73 -4.13
CA TYR A 153 -2.27 1.84 -2.69
C TYR A 153 -0.98 2.22 -1.98
N ARG A 154 -0.70 3.52 -1.92
CA ARG A 154 0.45 4.08 -1.21
C ARG A 154 -0.05 5.02 -0.12
N ARG A 155 0.64 5.08 1.03
CA ARG A 155 0.27 6.01 2.11
C ARG A 155 0.26 7.48 1.67
N SER A 156 1.08 7.83 0.67
CA SER A 156 1.09 9.17 0.05
C SER A 156 -0.17 9.47 -0.78
N SER A 157 -0.84 8.45 -1.32
CA SER A 157 -2.06 8.61 -2.13
C SER A 157 -3.23 9.11 -1.28
N ILE A 158 -3.23 8.89 0.04
CA ILE A 158 -4.25 9.41 0.98
C ILE A 158 -4.32 10.93 0.89
N PHE A 159 -3.17 11.61 1.01
CA PHE A 159 -3.10 13.06 1.01
C PHE A 159 -3.41 13.65 -0.37
N ALA A 160 -2.97 12.99 -1.44
CA ALA A 160 -3.29 13.42 -2.80
C ALA A 160 -4.80 13.34 -3.08
N LEU A 161 -5.45 12.24 -2.69
CA LEU A 161 -6.90 12.07 -2.84
C LEU A 161 -7.68 13.09 -2.01
N PHE A 162 -7.27 13.33 -0.76
CA PHE A 162 -7.91 14.33 0.10
C PHE A 162 -7.77 15.75 -0.46
N GLY A 163 -6.58 16.12 -0.95
CA GLY A 163 -6.34 17.42 -1.58
C GLY A 163 -7.15 17.61 -2.87
N ALA A 164 -7.27 16.57 -3.71
CA ALA A 164 -8.08 16.60 -4.91
C ALA A 164 -9.57 16.78 -4.56
N LEU A 165 -10.09 16.01 -3.59
CA LEU A 165 -11.46 16.13 -3.09
C LEU A 165 -11.80 17.55 -2.64
N MET A 166 -10.93 18.17 -1.83
CA MET A 166 -11.15 19.55 -1.40
C MET A 166 -11.11 20.54 -2.57
N THR A 167 -10.15 20.38 -3.48
CA THR A 167 -9.97 21.29 -4.62
C THR A 167 -11.18 21.28 -5.55
N TYR A 168 -11.66 20.10 -5.95
CA TYR A 168 -12.80 19.97 -6.86
C TYR A 168 -14.11 20.43 -6.21
N SER A 169 -14.32 20.13 -4.93
CA SER A 169 -15.54 20.55 -4.26
C SER A 169 -15.60 22.08 -4.07
N VAL A 170 -14.47 22.72 -3.77
CA VAL A 170 -14.39 24.19 -3.71
C VAL A 170 -14.60 24.83 -5.08
N LEU A 171 -14.10 24.22 -6.15
CA LEU A 171 -14.28 24.72 -7.52
C LEU A 171 -15.77 24.73 -7.88
N ILE A 172 -16.47 23.62 -7.63
CA ILE A 172 -17.89 23.45 -7.97
C ILE A 172 -18.79 24.33 -7.12
N SER A 173 -18.44 24.56 -5.85
CA SER A 173 -19.19 25.48 -5.00
C SER A 173 -19.03 26.96 -5.37
N LYS A 174 -18.08 27.30 -6.25
CA LYS A 174 -17.87 28.67 -6.72
C LYS A 174 -18.54 28.97 -8.06
N GLU A 175 -18.93 27.94 -8.82
CA GLU A 175 -19.86 28.07 -9.95
C GLU A 175 -21.29 28.29 -9.45
#